data_AF-A0A7D5VBV7-F1
#
_entry.id   AF-A0A7D5VBV7-F1
#
_cell.length_a   1.000
_cell.length_b   1.000
_cell.length_c   1.000
_cell.angle_alpha   90.00
_cell.angle_beta   90.00
_cell.angle_gamma   90.00
#
_symmetry.space_group_name_H-M   'P 1'
#
loop_
_entity.id
_entity.type
_entity.pdbx_description
1 polymer ?
#
loop_
_entity_poly.entity_id
_entity_poly.type
_entity_poly.pdbx_seq_one_letter_code
_entity_poly.pdbx_strand_id
1 'polypeptide(L)' 'MAQVVRVWFVQDRETGLFLAPHDGDVILVQHITRAGPFYDAESAIETAMLNLDRDPIIFSCFIEERT' A
#
# COMPACT_ATOMS: atom_id res chain seq x y z
N MET A 1 -10.27 -7.16 20.61
CA MET A 1 -8.91 -7.62 20.98
C MET A 1 -7.95 -6.99 19.98
N ALA A 2 -6.80 -6.46 20.39
CA ALA A 2 -5.85 -5.86 19.46
C ALA A 2 -5.00 -6.96 18.81
N GLN A 3 -5.03 -7.06 17.49
CA GLN A 3 -4.19 -7.99 16.74
C GLN A 3 -3.10 -7.21 16.01
N VAL A 4 -1.85 -7.68 16.10
CA VAL A 4 -0.74 -7.11 15.33
C VAL A 4 -0.60 -7.93 14.05
N VAL A 5 -0.78 -7.27 12.91
CA VAL A 5 -0.70 -7.91 11.59
C VAL A 5 0.38 -7.24 10.75
N ARG A 6 1.05 -8.04 9.91
CA ARG A 6 1.98 -7.51 8.91
C ARG A 6 1.19 -7.03 7.70
N VAL A 7 1.52 -5.85 7.23
CA VAL A 7 0.95 -5.26 6.02
C VAL A 7 2.04 -4.71 5.13
N TRP A 8 1.71 -4.51 3.87
CA TRP A 8 2.57 -3.98 2.83
C TRP A 8 1.99 -2.68 2.29
N PHE A 9 2.86 -1.73 2.01
CA PHE A 9 2.52 -0.47 1.36
C PHE A 9 3.35 -0.33 0.09
N VAL A 10 2.75 0.28 -0.92
CA VAL A 10 3.42 0.60 -2.18
C VAL A 10 3.58 2.10 -2.28
N GLN A 11 4.81 2.53 -2.56
CA GLN A 11 5.18 3.91 -2.81
C GLN A 11 5.74 4.03 -4.23
N ASP A 12 5.25 5.00 -4.97
CA ASP A 12 5.83 5.43 -6.23
C ASP A 12 7.20 6.07 -5.97
N ARG A 13 8.24 5.49 -6.56
CA ARG A 13 9.63 5.94 -6.38
C ARG A 13 9.86 7.35 -6.92
N GLU A 14 9.16 7.75 -7.98
CA GLU A 14 9.41 9.02 -8.65
C GLU A 14 8.74 10.19 -7.92
N THR A 15 7.49 9.98 -7.49
CA THR A 15 6.68 11.03 -6.85
C THR A 15 6.72 10.99 -5.33
N GLY A 16 7.14 9.86 -4.74
CA GLY A 16 7.10 9.61 -3.30
C GLY A 16 5.69 9.37 -2.75
N LEU A 17 4.68 9.30 -3.61
CA LEU A 17 3.27 9.09 -3.22
C LEU A 17 2.99 7.60 -2.97
N PHE A 18 2.00 7.32 -2.15
CA PHE A 18 1.57 5.95 -1.83
C PHE A 18 0.32 5.59 -2.62
N LEU A 19 0.17 4.30 -2.95
CA LEU A 19 -1.07 3.80 -3.51
C LEU A 19 -2.13 3.65 -2.42
N ALA A 20 -3.37 4.02 -2.75
CA ALA A 20 -4.53 3.87 -1.88
C ALA A 20 -5.75 3.46 -2.71
N PRO A 21 -6.58 2.53 -2.21
CA PRO A 21 -7.85 2.22 -2.85
C PRO A 21 -8.81 3.42 -2.71
N HIS A 22 -9.50 3.75 -3.80
CA HIS A 22 -10.53 4.78 -3.82
C HIS A 22 -11.61 4.43 -4.85
N ASP A 23 -12.84 4.21 -4.38
CA ASP A 23 -14.04 3.95 -5.20
C ASP A 23 -13.84 2.88 -6.31
N GLY A 24 -13.18 1.77 -5.97
CA GLY A 24 -12.95 0.65 -6.88
C GLY A 24 -11.77 0.85 -7.84
N ASP A 25 -11.04 1.95 -7.71
CA ASP A 25 -9.80 2.25 -8.42
C ASP A 25 -8.65 2.47 -7.41
N VAL A 26 -7.45 2.78 -7.92
CA VAL A 26 -6.28 3.08 -7.13
C VAL A 26 -5.80 4.50 -7.40
N ILE A 27 -5.67 5.28 -6.33
CA ILE A 27 -5.17 6.66 -6.38
C ILE A 27 -3.81 6.78 -5.68
N LEU A 28 -3.16 7.93 -5.90
CA LEU A 28 -1.94 8.30 -5.20
C LEU A 28 -2.23 9.27 -4.06
N VAL A 29 -1.67 9.00 -2.89
CA VAL A 29 -1.82 9.83 -1.67
C VAL A 29 -0.47 10.18 -1.07
N GLN A 30 -0.36 11.36 -0.45
CA GLN A 30 0.91 11.84 0.10
C GLN A 30 1.31 11.17 1.41
N HIS A 31 0.33 10.70 2.21
CA HIS A 31 0.59 10.22 3.57
C HIS A 31 0.30 8.74 3.70
N ILE A 32 1.22 8.00 4.33
CA ILE A 32 1.08 6.57 4.61
C ILE A 32 -0.17 6.24 5.44
N THR A 33 -0.62 7.16 6.31
CA THR A 33 -1.84 7.00 7.10
C THR A 33 -3.12 7.02 6.25
N ARG A 34 -3.02 7.44 4.99
CA ARG A 34 -4.10 7.38 4.00
C ARG A 34 -3.86 6.33 2.93
N ALA A 35 -2.71 5.66 2.96
CA ALA A 35 -2.37 4.61 2.01
C ALA A 35 -3.19 3.35 2.28
N GLY A 36 -3.41 2.55 1.25
CA GLY A 36 -4.08 1.26 1.38
C GLY A 36 -3.09 0.20 1.87
N PRO A 37 -3.28 -0.40 3.06
CA PRO A 37 -2.49 -1.55 3.44
C PRO A 37 -2.90 -2.76 2.60
N PHE A 38 -1.91 -3.48 2.09
CA PHE A 38 -2.09 -4.81 1.52
C PHE A 38 -1.75 -5.84 2.60
N TYR A 39 -2.55 -6.90 2.73
CA TYR A 39 -2.30 -7.99 3.68
C TYR A 39 -1.44 -9.12 3.10
N ASP A 40 -1.11 -9.00 1.82
CA ASP A 40 -0.34 -9.96 1.06
C ASP A 40 0.68 -9.21 0.18
N ALA A 41 1.89 -9.76 0.09
CA ALA A 41 2.98 -9.13 -0.63
C ALA A 41 2.78 -9.20 -2.15
N GLU A 42 2.26 -10.32 -2.65
CA GLU A 42 2.02 -10.53 -4.08
C GLU A 42 0.96 -9.56 -4.60
N SER A 43 -0.13 -9.41 -3.85
CA SER A 43 -1.20 -8.44 -4.13
C SER A 43 -0.67 -7.00 -4.21
N ALA A 44 0.27 -6.63 -3.33
CA ALA A 44 0.91 -5.31 -3.36
C ALA A 44 1.77 -5.14 -4.63
N ILE A 45 2.53 -6.17 -5.02
CA ILE A 45 3.37 -6.17 -6.23
C ILE A 45 2.50 -6.06 -7.48
N GLU A 46 1.49 -6.92 -7.62
CA GLU A 46 0.59 -6.93 -8.77
C GLU A 46 -0.11 -5.58 -8.95
N THR A 47 -0.66 -5.03 -7.85
CA THR A 47 -1.31 -3.72 -7.89
C THR A 47 -0.33 -2.62 -8.28
N ALA A 48 0.92 -2.69 -7.79
CA ALA A 48 1.95 -1.75 -8.18
C ALA A 48 2.25 -1.81 -9.68
N MET A 49 2.45 -3.01 -10.22
CA MET A 49 2.77 -3.21 -11.65
C MET A 49 1.62 -2.81 -12.58
N LEU A 50 0.37 -2.92 -12.12
CA LEU A 50 -0.81 -2.52 -12.89
C LEU A 50 -1.03 -1.01 -12.92
N ASN A 51 -0.64 -0.30 -11.86
CA ASN A 51 -0.94 1.13 -11.68
C ASN A 51 0.27 2.05 -11.86
N LEU A 52 1.48 1.49 -11.79
CA LEU A 52 2.73 2.22 -11.96
C LEU A 52 3.50 1.60 -13.13
N ASP A 53 3.74 2.39 -14.17
CA ASP A 53 4.59 1.99 -15.31
C ASP A 53 6.11 2.00 -14.97
N ARG A 54 6.46 1.88 -13.68
CA ARG A 54 7.82 2.10 -13.16
C ARG A 54 8.06 1.32 -11.88
N ASP A 55 9.34 1.18 -11.50
CA ASP A 55 9.77 0.44 -10.31
C ASP A 55 9.23 1.06 -9.01
N PRO A 56 8.30 0.39 -8.31
CA PRO A 56 7.79 0.85 -7.03
C PRO A 56 8.78 0.61 -5.90
N ILE A 57 8.53 1.25 -4.76
CA ILE A 57 9.10 0.87 -3.47
C ILE A 57 8.00 0.15 -2.70
N ILE A 58 8.25 -1.12 -2.38
CA ILE A 58 7.33 -1.92 -1.57
C ILE A 58 8.03 -2.21 -0.25
N PHE A 59 7.36 -1.85 0.85
CA PHE A 59 7.87 -2.13 2.19
C PHE A 59 6.75 -2.64 3.08
N SER A 60 7.14 -3.36 4.12
CA SER A 60 6.21 -3.94 5.08
C SER A 60 6.40 -3.35 6.47
N CYS A 61 5.31 -3.15 7.20
CA CYS A 61 5.34 -2.85 8.63
C CYS A 61 4.28 -3.67 9.37
N PHE A 62 4.29 -3.59 10.70
CA PHE A 62 3.25 -4.17 11.53
C PHE A 62 2.29 -3.08 11.98
N ILE A 63 0.99 -3.33 11.87
CA ILE A 63 -0.07 -2.44 12.35
C ILE A 63 -0.91 -3.13 13.42
N GLU A 64 -1.42 -2.35 14.37
CA GLU A 64 -2.40 -2.82 15.34
C GLU A 64 -3.80 -2.65 14.74
N GLU A 65 -4.48 -3.76 14.48
CA GLU A 65 -5.88 -3.77 14.08
C GLU A 65 -6.78 -3.93 15.31
N ARG A 66 -7.77 -3.04 15.39
CA ARG A 66 -8.84 -3.12 16.38
C ARG A 66 -10.10 -3.59 15.68
N THR A 67 -10.39 -4.88 15.83
CA THR A 67 -11.67 -5.50 15.46
C THR A 67 -12.76 -5.12 16.46
#